data_AF-A0A0A3HUJ4-F1
#
_entry.id   AF-A0A0A3HUJ4-F1
#
_cell.length_a   1.000
_cell.length_b   1.000
_cell.length_c   1.000
_cell.angle_alpha   90.00
_cell.angle_beta   90.00
_cell.angle_gamma   90.00
#
_symmetry.space_group_name_H-M   'P 1'
#
loop_
_entity.id
_entity.type
_entity.pdbx_description
1 polymer ?
#
loop_
_entity_poly.entity_id
_entity_poly.type
_entity_poly.pdbx_seq_one_letter_code
_entity_poly.pdbx_strand_id
1 'polypeptide(L)' 'MPDIENPMVSPILTDDPFAQQVGKCHYRHCEEVVYEEQGIKFDGYIYCSTSCLGEDLLAEGVAVDLSK' A
#
# COMPACT_ATOMS: atom_id res chain seq x y z
N MET A 1 39.87 -14.76 11.84
CA MET A 1 38.50 -14.21 11.88
C MET A 1 37.83 -14.71 10.61
N PRO A 2 36.83 -15.60 10.65
CA PRO A 2 36.18 -16.03 9.43
C PRO A 2 35.23 -14.92 8.94
N ASP A 3 35.38 -14.56 7.68
CA ASP A 3 34.50 -13.67 6.93
C ASP A 3 33.09 -14.26 6.91
N ILE A 4 32.19 -13.64 7.69
CA ILE A 4 30.76 -13.94 7.64
C ILE A 4 30.26 -13.34 6.33
N GLU A 5 30.18 -14.17 5.29
CA GLU A 5 29.46 -13.85 4.07
C GLU A 5 28.02 -13.55 4.46
N ASN A 6 27.66 -12.26 4.48
CA ASN A 6 26.30 -11.82 4.65
C ASN A 6 25.54 -12.26 3.40
N PRO A 7 24.68 -13.30 3.45
CA PRO A 7 23.93 -13.68 2.26
C PRO A 7 23.05 -12.48 1.94
N MET A 8 23.33 -11.85 0.79
CA MET A 8 22.43 -10.84 0.26
C MET A 8 21.06 -11.49 0.19
N VAL A 9 20.15 -11.06 1.07
CA VAL A 9 18.75 -11.45 1.02
C VAL A 9 18.23 -10.82 -0.27
N SER A 10 18.36 -11.56 -1.36
CA SER A 10 17.57 -11.31 -2.55
C SER A 10 16.12 -11.29 -2.09
N PRO A 11 15.33 -10.27 -2.42
CA PRO A 11 13.91 -10.33 -2.18
C PRO A 11 13.39 -11.46 -3.06
N ILE A 12 13.28 -12.65 -2.49
CA ILE A 12 12.40 -13.68 -3.00
C ILE A 12 11.04 -13.04 -2.81
N LEU A 13 10.50 -12.45 -3.88
CA LEU A 13 9.07 -12.24 -4.04
C LEU A 13 8.48 -13.65 -3.97
N THR A 14 8.29 -14.16 -2.76
CA THR A 14 7.35 -15.23 -2.54
C THR A 14 6.01 -14.61 -2.87
N ASP A 15 5.58 -14.78 -4.13
CA ASP A 15 4.17 -14.77 -4.49
C ASP A 15 3.49 -15.67 -3.47
N ASP A 16 2.97 -15.06 -2.40
CA ASP A 16 2.29 -15.79 -1.36
C ASP A 16 1.03 -16.34 -2.04
N PRO A 17 0.93 -17.67 -2.23
CA PRO A 17 -0.12 -18.25 -3.08
C PRO A 17 -1.53 -18.06 -2.51
N PHE A 18 -1.64 -17.46 -1.32
CA PHE A 18 -2.87 -17.15 -0.61
C PHE A 18 -3.25 -15.67 -0.68
N ALA A 19 -2.43 -14.80 -1.27
CA ALA A 19 -2.75 -13.38 -1.39
C ALA A 19 -3.82 -13.17 -2.47
N GLN A 20 -5.10 -13.19 -2.07
CA GLN A 20 -6.20 -12.91 -2.99
C GLN A 20 -6.24 -11.42 -3.32
N GLN A 21 -6.19 -11.08 -4.61
CA GLN A 21 -6.37 -9.69 -5.05
C GLN A 21 -7.80 -9.23 -4.75
N VAL A 22 -7.94 -8.10 -4.06
CA VAL A 22 -9.24 -7.47 -3.75
C VAL A 22 -9.60 -6.39 -4.76
N GLY A 23 -8.60 -5.66 -5.27
CA GLY A 23 -8.84 -4.60 -6.25
C GLY A 23 -7.60 -3.75 -6.54
N LYS A 24 -7.84 -2.53 -7.04
CA LYS A 24 -6.81 -1.49 -7.18
C LYS A 24 -7.08 -0.38 -6.18
N CYS A 25 -6.02 0.31 -5.77
CA CYS A 25 -6.13 1.53 -4.97
C CYS A 25 -7.07 2.54 -5.64
N HIS A 26 -7.94 3.16 -4.85
CA HIS A 26 -8.91 4.13 -5.37
C HIS A 26 -8.29 5.48 -5.71
N TYR A 27 -7.19 5.85 -5.05
CA TYR A 27 -6.54 7.13 -5.30
C TYR A 27 -6.08 7.22 -6.75
N ARG A 28 -6.59 8.22 -7.49
CA ARG A 28 -6.44 8.33 -8.96
C ARG A 28 -5.00 8.31 -9.49
N HIS A 29 -4.02 8.63 -8.64
CA HIS A 29 -2.59 8.67 -9.00
C HIS A 29 -1.83 7.43 -8.52
N CYS A 30 -2.54 6.43 -7.98
CA CYS A 30 -1.98 5.17 -7.52
C CYS A 30 -2.60 4.01 -8.33
N GLU A 31 -1.75 3.20 -8.95
CA GLU A 31 -2.17 2.01 -9.72
C GLU A 31 -1.90 0.70 -8.98
N GLU A 32 -1.58 0.79 -7.69
CA GLU A 32 -1.18 -0.36 -6.87
C GLU A 32 -2.34 -1.34 -6.68
N VAL A 33 -2.02 -2.62 -6.82
CA VAL A 33 -2.94 -3.72 -6.56
C VAL A 33 -3.01 -3.95 -5.06
N VAL A 34 -4.23 -4.03 -4.53
CA VAL A 34 -4.46 -4.28 -3.12
C VAL A 34 -4.92 -5.72 -2.92
N TYR A 35 -4.17 -6.44 -2.09
CA TYR A 35 -4.46 -7.82 -1.70
C TYR A 35 -5.30 -7.86 -0.42
N GLU A 36 -5.91 -9.02 -0.18
CA GLU A 36 -6.71 -9.27 1.00
C GLU A 36 -5.87 -9.03 2.27
N GLU A 37 -6.51 -8.44 3.29
CA GLU A 37 -5.90 -8.04 4.57
C GLU A 37 -4.80 -6.95 4.52
N GLN A 38 -4.35 -6.50 3.34
CA GLN A 38 -3.30 -5.46 3.20
C GLN A 38 -3.85 -4.04 2.99
N GLY A 39 -5.12 -3.90 2.62
CA GLY A 39 -5.74 -2.64 2.26
C GLY A 39 -6.56 -1.96 3.37
N ILE A 40 -6.77 -0.66 3.20
CA ILE A 40 -7.70 0.12 4.02
C ILE A 40 -9.01 0.28 3.25
N LYS A 41 -10.13 -0.13 3.84
CA LYS A 41 -11.47 0.08 3.28
C LYS A 41 -12.09 1.32 3.90
N PHE A 42 -12.45 2.30 3.07
CA PHE A 42 -13.10 3.54 3.50
C PHE A 42 -14.16 3.93 2.47
N ASP A 43 -15.37 4.23 2.94
CA ASP A 43 -16.53 4.62 2.10
C ASP A 43 -16.79 3.73 0.87
N GLY A 44 -16.58 2.41 1.00
CA GLY A 44 -16.76 1.46 -0.09
C GLY A 44 -15.59 1.35 -1.08
N TYR A 45 -14.57 2.19 -0.92
CA TYR A 45 -13.33 2.15 -1.69
C TYR A 45 -12.21 1.46 -0.92
N ILE A 46 -11.19 0.99 -1.65
CA ILE A 46 -10.00 0.36 -1.09
C ILE A 46 -8.74 1.16 -1.43
N TYR A 47 -7.87 1.36 -0.45
CA TYR A 47 -6.64 2.13 -0.57
C TYR A 47 -5.46 1.26 -0.14
N CYS A 48 -4.33 1.38 -0.85
CA CYS A 48 -3.11 0.63 -0.51
C CYS A 48 -2.42 1.15 0.76
N SER A 49 -2.67 2.40 1.15
CA SER A 49 -2.04 3.03 2.32
C SER A 49 -2.86 4.20 2.85
N THR A 50 -2.59 4.59 4.11
CA THR A 50 -3.18 5.79 4.72
C THR A 50 -2.77 7.06 3.98
N SER A 51 -1.60 7.08 3.35
CA SER A 51 -1.14 8.18 2.51
C SER A 51 -2.04 8.38 1.30
N CYS A 52 -2.37 7.31 0.57
CA CYS A 52 -3.28 7.40 -0.57
C CYS A 52 -4.69 7.84 -0.17
N LEU A 53 -5.20 7.33 0.95
CA LEU A 53 -6.48 7.80 1.51
C LEU A 53 -6.42 9.29 1.88
N GLY A 54 -5.36 9.73 2.55
CA GLY A 54 -5.21 11.13 2.96
C GLY A 54 -5.18 12.09 1.77
N GLU A 55 -4.37 11.77 0.75
CA GLU A 55 -4.29 12.57 -0.48
C GLU A 55 -5.62 12.65 -1.22
N ASP A 56 -6.37 11.54 -1.26
CA ASP A 56 -7.70 11.49 -1.86
C ASP A 56 -8.70 12.38 -1.10
N LEU A 57 -8.73 12.27 0.24
CA LEU A 57 -9.58 13.10 1.09
C LEU A 57 -9.24 14.60 0.99
N LEU A 58 -7.96 14.94 0.82
CA LEU A 58 -7.52 16.32 0.55
C LEU A 58 -7.99 16.78 -0.83
N ALA A 59 -7.89 15.93 -1.85
CA ALA A 59 -8.32 16.25 -3.22
C ALA A 59 -9.84 16.44 -3.34
N GLU A 60 -10.63 15.68 -2.56
CA GLU A 60 -12.09 15.82 -2.47
C GLU A 60 -12.54 16.98 -1.57
N GLY A 61 -11.61 17.61 -0.85
CA GLY A 61 -11.91 18.70 0.10
C GLY A 61 -12.60 18.23 1.39
N VAL A 62 -12.52 16.94 1.70
CA VAL A 62 -13.02 16.32 2.94
C VAL A 62 -12.05 16.52 4.09
N ALA A 63 -10.74 16.50 3.80
CA ALA A 63 -9.68 16.79 4.76
C ALA A 63 -9.02 18.15 4.49
N VAL A 64 -8.36 18.70 5.51
CA VAL A 64 -7.52 19.90 5.40
C VAL A 64 -6.10 19.59 5.85
N ASP A 65 -5.13 20.07 5.10
CA ASP A 65 -3.72 19.95 5.49
C ASP A 65 -3.40 20.92 6.64
N LEU A 66 -2.87 20.37 7.73
CA LEU A 66 -2.52 21.10 8.94
C LEU A 66 -1.01 21.26 9.12
N SER A 67 -0.20 20.89 8.13
CA SER A 67 1.28 20.91 8.22
C SER A 67 1.93 22.31 8.17
N LYS A 68 1.18 23.36 8.52
CA LYS A 68 1.63 24.76 8.53
C LYS A 68 2.36 25.17 9.79
#